data_AF-A0A8T1EF83-F1
#
_entry.id   AF-A0A8T1EF83-F1
#
_cell.length_a   1.000
_cell.length_b   1.000
_cell.length_c   1.000
_cell.angle_alpha   90.00
_cell.angle_beta   90.00
_cell.angle_gamma   90.00
#
_symmetry.space_group_name_H-M   'P 1'
#
loop_
_entity.id
_entity.type
_entity.pdbx_description
1 polymer ?
#
loop_
_entity_poly.entity_id
_entity_poly.type
_entity_poly.pdbx_seq_one_letter_code
_entity_poly.pdbx_strand_id
1 'polypeptide(L)'
;MVKCLAPSSRRGRDADLRISIDSSIYSSNSIRFLYQDMPQLVSMSPSYGSVEGGVAVVLNGRWLNASEDVVLCTFGSSRVDTVVVNSTSVLVKSPPSTVGVGDVSVKCTLSGELITPVEFSYHYLLTPCISRVTPPVGLASSSTRILVAGTGFSAEYPMSCHFDNVSSPAIVISSSQVECVAPPHRLGVVNVSVTFSGSPVGNSSVAFEYIEEPNLQQLIPPLGSEAGSTRLLIIGEKFTRHVDMSCSFSREDDPTAVTTTAFWAGEGITICFTPSFSPGLAYVQLAVGGNLASTRLPFNFTIEPQIFSVSPRRSSGAGNAIVTINGAGFIDSDLFRCRMGTTVVRPVKIESESRVVCEFPRQFHSRVLPVRVSNNNQDFTTDPVLFALYPPVVVDYATPLYGLIDGEYTEVDLVGHNFHEMADLVCQIILDGVNRATGAAIFVSASVSTCSLPTPMEFYSISNVSVAMPMALQVREATQKNAIFEAPFRSGWVDVQVTNNLQDYSIQPLRFQYVVSPTVLGFEPSTMYAQDPTELVIHGRDFQNSSDMRCIIANLVETSVVIGVIDFSLSMVGSFANERLKVLDDGVWSLRPRLTSRCKMVSMGQ
;
A
#
# COMPACT_ATOMS: atom_id res chain seq x y z
N MET A 1 94.43 23.79 -52.46
CA MET A 1 93.09 23.22 -52.26
C MET A 1 92.33 23.35 -53.57
N VAL A 2 91.86 22.23 -54.14
CA VAL A 2 91.06 22.23 -55.38
C VAL A 2 89.59 22.11 -54.98
N LYS A 3 88.74 23.01 -55.48
CA LYS A 3 87.29 22.97 -55.26
C LYS A 3 86.61 22.63 -56.59
N CYS A 4 85.84 21.56 -56.61
CA CYS A 4 85.06 21.13 -57.77
C CYS A 4 83.61 20.92 -57.37
N LEU A 5 82.67 21.17 -58.27
CA LEU A 5 81.27 20.81 -58.09
C LEU A 5 81.08 19.36 -58.54
N ALA A 6 80.45 18.54 -57.69
CA ALA A 6 80.07 17.19 -58.08
C ALA A 6 78.91 17.24 -59.10
N PRO A 7 78.94 16.43 -60.17
CA PRO A 7 77.82 16.34 -61.11
C PRO A 7 76.57 15.73 -60.46
N SER A 8 75.38 16.14 -60.89
CA SER A 8 74.12 15.60 -60.37
C SER A 8 73.95 14.11 -60.67
N SER A 9 73.52 13.31 -59.68
CA SER A 9 73.09 11.92 -59.86
C SER A 9 71.61 11.77 -59.54
N ARG A 10 70.88 10.94 -60.29
CA ARG A 10 69.44 10.68 -60.08
C ARG A 10 69.14 9.58 -59.05
N ARG A 11 70.14 8.81 -58.66
CA ARG A 11 70.04 7.72 -57.68
C ARG A 11 71.34 7.60 -56.88
N GLY A 12 71.24 7.01 -55.71
CA GLY A 12 72.36 6.63 -54.89
C GLY A 12 73.20 5.55 -55.58
N ARG A 13 74.51 5.73 -55.57
CA ARG A 13 75.49 4.80 -56.16
C ARG A 13 76.90 5.12 -55.68
N ASP A 14 77.73 4.10 -55.63
CA ASP A 14 79.18 4.28 -55.47
C ASP A 14 79.78 4.88 -56.75
N ALA A 15 80.67 5.86 -56.57
CA ALA A 15 81.47 6.45 -57.62
C ALA A 15 82.93 6.57 -57.15
N ASP A 16 83.86 6.53 -58.08
CA ASP A 16 85.27 6.74 -57.80
C ASP A 16 85.64 8.20 -58.10
N LEU A 17 86.13 8.93 -57.09
CA LEU A 17 86.65 10.29 -57.25
C LEU A 17 88.14 10.22 -57.59
N ARG A 18 88.51 10.83 -58.73
CA ARG A 18 89.90 11.02 -59.20
C ARG A 18 90.10 12.46 -59.65
N ILE A 19 91.35 12.94 -59.61
CA ILE A 19 91.72 14.28 -60.11
C ILE A 19 92.47 14.10 -61.44
N SER A 20 92.23 14.98 -62.41
CA SER A 20 92.96 15.02 -63.68
C SER A 20 93.56 16.40 -63.97
N ILE A 21 94.75 16.44 -64.58
CA ILE A 21 95.46 17.70 -64.90
C ILE A 21 94.95 18.32 -66.22
N ASP A 22 94.36 17.52 -67.12
CA ASP A 22 93.97 17.92 -68.48
C ASP A 22 92.86 17.04 -69.11
N SER A 23 92.15 16.25 -68.29
CA SER A 23 91.21 15.19 -68.71
C SER A 23 91.84 13.95 -69.37
N SER A 24 93.18 13.87 -69.45
CA SER A 24 93.92 12.73 -70.02
C SER A 24 94.81 12.03 -68.98
N ILE A 25 95.41 12.78 -68.06
CA ILE A 25 96.26 12.28 -66.98
C ILE A 25 95.46 12.28 -65.67
N TYR A 26 95.20 11.12 -65.07
CA TYR A 26 94.42 10.95 -63.84
C TYR A 26 95.31 10.58 -62.64
N SER A 27 94.83 10.82 -61.42
CA SER A 27 95.49 10.36 -60.19
C SER A 27 95.67 8.84 -60.14
N SER A 28 96.77 8.36 -59.53
CA SER A 28 97.10 6.94 -59.43
C SER A 28 96.18 6.15 -58.48
N ASN A 29 95.40 6.83 -57.63
CA ASN A 29 94.40 6.27 -56.75
C ASN A 29 93.02 6.93 -56.98
N SER A 30 91.94 6.21 -56.63
CA SER A 30 90.60 6.76 -56.42
C SER A 30 90.22 6.72 -54.94
N ILE A 31 89.39 7.67 -54.53
CA ILE A 31 88.66 7.63 -53.26
C ILE A 31 87.20 7.32 -53.57
N ARG A 32 86.56 6.46 -52.77
CA ARG A 32 85.13 6.20 -52.93
C ARG A 32 84.32 7.43 -52.56
N PHE A 33 83.44 7.84 -53.46
CA PHE A 33 82.45 8.89 -53.31
C PHE A 33 81.07 8.27 -53.45
N LEU A 34 80.27 8.33 -52.39
CA LEU A 34 78.91 7.78 -52.39
C LEU A 34 77.91 8.88 -52.73
N TYR A 35 77.19 8.71 -53.84
CA TYR A 35 75.94 9.44 -54.03
C TYR A 35 74.87 8.79 -53.14
N GLN A 36 74.20 9.58 -52.31
CA GLN A 36 73.04 9.13 -51.55
C GLN A 36 71.75 9.41 -52.32
N ASP A 37 70.75 8.56 -52.15
CA ASP A 37 69.39 8.86 -52.63
C ASP A 37 68.82 10.03 -51.84
N MET A 38 68.14 10.94 -52.54
CA MET A 38 67.47 12.06 -51.90
C MET A 38 66.28 11.55 -51.07
N PRO A 39 66.13 11.96 -49.79
CA PRO A 39 64.99 11.54 -48.99
C PRO A 39 63.65 11.89 -49.62
N GLN A 40 62.69 10.97 -49.51
CA GLN A 40 61.34 11.16 -50.02
C GLN A 40 60.32 10.76 -48.97
N LEU A 41 59.35 11.64 -48.71
CA LEU A 41 58.17 11.34 -47.93
C LEU A 41 57.06 10.86 -48.87
N VAL A 42 56.38 9.77 -48.50
CA VAL A 42 55.47 9.02 -49.36
C VAL A 42 54.05 9.01 -48.80
N SER A 43 53.88 8.99 -47.48
CA SER A 43 52.56 9.10 -46.85
C SER A 43 52.58 9.89 -45.54
N MET A 44 51.37 10.26 -45.10
CA MET A 44 51.08 11.06 -43.93
C MET A 44 49.91 10.41 -43.19
N SER A 45 50.04 10.21 -41.88
CA SER A 45 48.94 9.71 -41.05
C SER A 45 49.04 10.21 -39.60
N PRO A 46 47.94 10.70 -39.00
CA PRO A 46 46.66 10.99 -39.63
C PRO A 46 46.74 12.19 -40.60
N SER A 47 45.85 12.26 -41.58
CA SER A 47 45.76 13.36 -42.56
C SER A 47 44.76 14.45 -42.16
N TYR A 48 44.36 14.49 -40.89
CA TYR A 48 43.37 15.43 -40.35
C TYR A 48 43.62 15.70 -38.87
N GLY A 49 42.97 16.73 -38.33
CA GLY A 49 42.97 17.03 -36.90
C GLY A 49 42.28 18.34 -36.56
N SER A 50 42.25 18.67 -35.27
CA SER A 50 41.60 19.90 -34.79
C SER A 50 42.28 21.17 -35.29
N VAL A 51 41.50 22.24 -35.50
CA VAL A 51 41.95 23.63 -35.71
C VAL A 51 42.89 24.14 -34.62
N GLU A 52 42.85 23.59 -33.40
CA GLU A 52 43.78 23.92 -32.32
C GLU A 52 45.19 23.34 -32.54
N GLY A 53 45.34 22.35 -33.42
CA GLY A 53 46.59 21.66 -33.68
C GLY A 53 46.99 20.69 -32.57
N GLY A 54 48.27 20.30 -32.56
CA GLY A 54 48.87 19.42 -31.55
C GLY A 54 48.79 17.92 -31.87
N VAL A 55 48.17 17.53 -32.98
CA VAL A 55 48.09 16.13 -33.41
C VAL A 55 49.47 15.67 -33.88
N ALA A 56 49.91 14.52 -33.36
CA ALA A 56 51.15 13.88 -33.79
C ALA A 56 50.92 13.20 -35.15
N VAL A 57 51.47 13.80 -36.21
CA VAL A 57 51.42 13.29 -37.58
C VAL A 57 52.72 12.60 -37.91
N VAL A 58 52.62 11.35 -38.37
CA VAL A 58 53.75 10.57 -38.84
C VAL A 58 53.81 10.67 -40.36
N LEU A 59 54.93 11.22 -40.84
CA LEU A 59 55.26 11.27 -42.26
C LEU A 59 56.19 10.11 -42.57
N ASN A 60 55.70 9.13 -43.33
CA ASN A 60 56.48 7.96 -43.73
C ASN A 60 57.24 8.26 -45.01
N GLY A 61 58.49 7.85 -45.07
CA GLY A 61 59.37 8.09 -46.19
C GLY A 61 60.45 7.05 -46.36
N ARG A 62 61.49 7.41 -47.10
CA ARG A 62 62.64 6.58 -47.41
C ARG A 62 63.91 7.43 -47.40
N TRP A 63 65.02 6.77 -47.08
CA TRP A 63 66.38 7.30 -47.19
C TRP A 63 66.70 8.48 -46.26
N LEU A 64 65.96 8.65 -45.16
CA LEU A 64 66.26 9.67 -44.15
C LEU A 64 67.48 9.28 -43.29
N ASN A 65 68.19 10.27 -42.77
CA ASN A 65 69.25 10.10 -41.78
C ASN A 65 68.91 10.85 -40.49
N ALA A 66 68.47 10.13 -39.46
CA ALA A 66 68.04 10.72 -38.20
C ALA A 66 69.11 11.52 -37.44
N SER A 67 70.40 11.32 -37.76
CA SER A 67 71.51 12.02 -37.08
C SER A 67 71.95 13.31 -37.76
N GLU A 68 71.60 13.51 -39.02
CA GLU A 68 72.10 14.62 -39.85
C GLU A 68 70.98 15.43 -40.52
N ASP A 69 69.86 14.80 -40.87
CA ASP A 69 68.79 15.46 -41.62
C ASP A 69 67.97 16.39 -40.73
N VAL A 70 67.79 17.63 -41.20
CA VAL A 70 66.87 18.61 -40.61
C VAL A 70 65.74 18.86 -41.59
N VAL A 71 64.61 18.20 -41.36
CA VAL A 71 63.41 18.35 -42.18
C VAL A 71 62.57 19.53 -41.65
N LEU A 72 62.23 20.46 -42.54
CA LEU A 72 61.33 21.58 -42.22
C LEU A 72 60.00 21.35 -42.93
N CYS A 73 58.90 21.25 -42.18
CA CYS A 73 57.57 21.09 -42.73
C CYS A 73 56.74 22.38 -42.56
N THR A 74 55.82 22.59 -43.49
CA THR A 74 54.83 23.67 -43.47
C THR A 74 53.44 23.10 -43.68
N PHE A 75 52.48 23.55 -42.88
CA PHE A 75 51.06 23.27 -43.03
C PHE A 75 50.41 24.57 -43.52
N GLY A 76 50.13 24.66 -44.81
CA GLY A 76 49.77 25.94 -45.44
C GLY A 76 50.91 26.95 -45.33
N SER A 77 50.69 28.04 -44.58
CA SER A 77 51.71 29.06 -44.27
C SER A 77 52.42 28.85 -42.92
N SER A 78 51.96 27.91 -42.10
CA SER A 78 52.49 27.68 -40.76
C SER A 78 53.70 26.75 -40.79
N ARG A 79 54.85 27.24 -40.33
CA ARG A 79 56.08 26.44 -40.16
C ARG A 79 56.02 25.62 -38.87
N VAL A 80 56.48 24.39 -38.93
CA VAL A 80 56.55 23.49 -37.78
C VAL A 80 57.88 22.77 -37.70
N ASP A 81 58.32 22.60 -36.47
CA ASP A 81 59.49 21.79 -36.15
C ASP A 81 59.14 20.31 -36.30
N THR A 82 60.10 19.53 -36.77
CA THR A 82 59.94 18.09 -36.96
C THR A 82 61.07 17.32 -36.30
N VAL A 83 60.84 16.05 -36.03
CA VAL A 83 61.83 15.13 -35.50
C VAL A 83 61.96 13.95 -36.46
N VAL A 84 63.13 13.78 -37.05
CA VAL A 84 63.43 12.58 -37.84
C VAL A 84 63.63 11.41 -36.87
N VAL A 85 62.71 10.45 -36.89
CA VAL A 85 62.69 9.36 -35.89
C VAL A 85 63.64 8.23 -36.32
N ASN A 86 63.64 7.90 -37.61
CA ASN A 86 64.49 6.87 -38.20
C ASN A 86 64.60 7.10 -39.72
N SER A 87 65.22 6.16 -40.45
CA SER A 87 65.43 6.29 -41.89
C SER A 87 64.17 6.25 -42.76
N THR A 88 63.00 6.01 -42.15
CA THR A 88 61.72 5.89 -42.86
C THR A 88 60.61 6.73 -42.25
N SER A 89 60.85 7.55 -41.23
CA SER A 89 59.77 8.33 -40.61
C SER A 89 60.22 9.65 -39.99
N VAL A 90 59.36 10.65 -40.14
CA VAL A 90 59.45 11.97 -39.52
C VAL A 90 58.19 12.18 -38.68
N LEU A 91 58.36 12.59 -37.44
CA LEU A 91 57.28 12.97 -36.54
C LEU A 91 57.13 14.49 -36.53
N VAL A 92 55.91 14.98 -36.72
CA VAL A 92 55.59 16.41 -36.66
C VAL A 92 54.30 16.61 -35.87
N LYS A 93 54.20 17.71 -35.12
CA LYS A 93 52.93 18.12 -34.51
C LYS A 93 52.24 19.13 -35.41
N SER A 94 50.96 18.92 -35.72
CA SER A 94 50.20 19.89 -36.51
C SER A 94 50.15 21.24 -35.78
N PRO A 95 50.35 22.37 -36.47
CA PRO A 95 50.22 23.69 -35.84
C PRO A 95 48.73 24.06 -35.71
N PRO A 96 48.39 25.05 -34.86
CA PRO A 96 47.09 25.70 -34.91
C PRO A 96 46.80 26.22 -36.31
N SER A 97 45.55 26.06 -36.77
CA SER A 97 45.15 26.46 -38.12
C SER A 97 45.09 27.98 -38.26
N THR A 98 45.66 28.52 -39.33
CA THR A 98 45.54 29.93 -39.71
C THR A 98 44.36 30.20 -40.64
N VAL A 99 43.73 29.15 -41.18
CA VAL A 99 42.62 29.24 -42.15
C VAL A 99 41.28 28.81 -41.56
N GLY A 100 41.26 28.32 -40.32
CA GLY A 100 40.10 27.70 -39.70
C GLY A 100 39.89 26.27 -40.22
N VAL A 101 38.63 25.89 -40.43
CA VAL A 101 38.24 24.57 -40.94
C VAL A 101 38.52 24.47 -42.44
N GLY A 102 39.12 23.37 -42.88
CA GLY A 102 39.41 23.12 -44.29
C GLY A 102 40.81 22.54 -44.54
N ASP A 103 41.10 22.33 -45.82
CA ASP A 103 42.34 21.71 -46.28
C ASP A 103 43.51 22.69 -46.37
N VAL A 104 44.69 22.24 -45.96
CA VAL A 104 45.96 22.93 -46.20
C VAL A 104 46.96 21.98 -46.87
N SER A 105 47.78 22.51 -47.77
CA SER A 105 48.89 21.75 -48.36
C SER A 105 50.01 21.56 -47.33
N VAL A 106 50.51 20.34 -47.16
CA VAL A 106 51.68 20.04 -46.33
C VAL A 106 52.90 19.89 -47.22
N LYS A 107 53.91 20.74 -47.01
CA LYS A 107 55.15 20.73 -47.77
C LYS A 107 56.32 20.57 -46.82
N CYS A 108 57.17 19.58 -47.07
CA CYS A 108 58.40 19.41 -46.30
C CYS A 108 59.62 19.53 -47.21
N THR A 109 60.64 20.20 -46.69
CA THR A 109 61.90 20.45 -47.39
C THR A 109 63.07 19.95 -46.58
N LEU A 110 64.08 19.41 -47.25
CA LEU A 110 65.40 19.11 -46.68
C LEU A 110 66.42 19.99 -47.40
N SER A 111 67.18 20.79 -46.66
CA SER A 111 68.18 21.72 -47.23
C SER A 111 67.61 22.68 -48.30
N GLY A 112 66.30 23.00 -48.21
CA GLY A 112 65.60 23.88 -49.16
C GLY A 112 64.96 23.18 -50.36
N GLU A 113 65.18 21.88 -50.55
CA GLU A 113 64.58 21.11 -51.65
C GLU A 113 63.36 20.32 -51.17
N LEU A 114 62.29 20.27 -51.98
CA LEU A 114 61.02 19.64 -51.63
C LEU A 114 61.15 18.11 -51.62
N ILE A 115 60.83 17.48 -50.48
CA ILE A 115 60.89 16.02 -50.29
C ILE A 115 59.51 15.36 -50.19
N THR A 116 58.43 16.14 -50.22
CA THR A 116 57.04 15.66 -50.26
C THR A 116 56.45 15.73 -51.67
N PRO A 117 55.45 14.89 -52.01
CA PRO A 117 54.64 15.05 -53.21
C PRO A 117 53.86 16.38 -53.15
N VAL A 118 53.44 16.89 -54.31
CA VAL A 118 52.70 18.16 -54.42
C VAL A 118 51.30 18.09 -53.78
N GLU A 119 50.75 16.88 -53.59
CA GLU A 119 49.35 16.63 -53.19
C GLU A 119 49.14 16.28 -51.71
N PHE A 120 50.15 16.41 -50.84
CA PHE A 120 49.93 16.19 -49.41
C PHE A 120 48.97 17.25 -48.86
N SER A 121 47.78 16.82 -48.43
CA SER A 121 46.76 17.67 -47.83
C SER A 121 46.47 17.25 -46.39
N TYR A 122 46.33 18.23 -45.50
CA TYR A 122 45.90 18.03 -44.13
C TYR A 122 44.61 18.79 -43.88
N HIS A 123 43.58 18.09 -43.40
CA HIS A 123 42.26 18.66 -43.19
C HIS A 123 42.06 19.11 -41.74
N TYR A 124 41.82 20.39 -41.53
CA TYR A 124 41.49 20.94 -40.21
C TYR A 124 39.99 20.86 -39.94
N LEU A 125 39.65 20.27 -38.80
CA LEU A 125 38.29 20.07 -38.30
C LEU A 125 38.03 20.95 -37.08
N LEU A 126 36.76 21.28 -36.83
CA LEU A 126 36.36 21.98 -35.62
C LEU A 126 36.70 21.13 -34.37
N THR A 127 37.29 21.72 -33.34
CA THR A 127 37.55 21.02 -32.07
C THR A 127 36.23 20.50 -31.49
N PRO A 128 36.10 19.19 -31.17
CA PRO A 128 34.91 18.68 -30.53
C PRO A 128 34.73 19.33 -29.14
N CYS A 129 33.55 19.89 -28.89
CA CYS A 129 33.20 20.51 -27.61
C CYS A 129 31.95 19.84 -27.05
N ILE A 130 32.07 19.23 -25.88
CA ILE A 130 31.00 18.52 -25.18
C ILE A 130 30.25 19.47 -24.25
N SER A 131 28.93 19.34 -24.20
CA SER A 131 28.06 20.15 -23.34
C SER A 131 27.28 19.34 -22.31
N ARG A 132 26.88 18.11 -22.66
CA ARG A 132 26.10 17.24 -21.75
C ARG A 132 26.28 15.75 -22.09
N VAL A 133 26.21 14.92 -21.06
CA VAL A 133 26.06 13.47 -21.19
C VAL A 133 24.70 13.05 -20.62
N THR A 134 24.01 12.13 -21.30
CA THR A 134 22.74 11.54 -20.85
C THR A 134 22.77 10.02 -21.05
N PRO A 135 22.61 9.23 -19.99
CA PRO A 135 22.52 9.64 -18.59
C PRO A 135 23.83 10.23 -18.04
N PRO A 136 23.80 11.09 -17.01
CA PRO A 136 25.02 11.65 -16.38
C PRO A 136 25.73 10.66 -15.46
N VAL A 137 25.21 9.44 -15.32
CA VAL A 137 25.72 8.40 -14.41
C VAL A 137 25.69 7.02 -15.08
N GLY A 138 26.52 6.12 -14.59
CA GLY A 138 26.58 4.72 -15.02
C GLY A 138 27.07 3.78 -13.93
N LEU A 139 26.97 2.48 -14.19
CA LEU A 139 27.41 1.46 -13.24
C LEU A 139 28.91 1.22 -13.34
N ALA A 140 29.59 1.10 -12.20
CA ALA A 140 31.01 0.78 -12.14
C ALA A 140 31.35 -0.63 -12.64
N SER A 141 30.43 -1.59 -12.45
CA SER A 141 30.61 -3.00 -12.78
C SER A 141 30.26 -3.38 -14.22
N SER A 142 29.56 -2.52 -14.96
CA SER A 142 29.03 -2.83 -16.29
C SER A 142 29.14 -1.64 -17.24
N SER A 143 28.89 -1.88 -18.53
CA SER A 143 28.93 -0.82 -19.53
C SER A 143 27.60 -0.08 -19.61
N THR A 144 27.65 1.26 -19.71
CA THR A 144 26.45 2.10 -19.84
C THR A 144 26.43 2.79 -21.20
N ARG A 145 25.35 2.64 -21.97
CA ARG A 145 25.17 3.44 -23.21
C ARG A 145 24.86 4.87 -22.83
N ILE A 146 25.61 5.80 -23.40
CA ILE A 146 25.46 7.23 -23.15
C ILE A 146 25.31 7.99 -24.46
N LEU A 147 24.53 9.05 -24.39
CA LEU A 147 24.35 10.03 -25.45
C LEU A 147 25.08 11.30 -25.05
N VAL A 148 25.98 11.74 -25.91
CA VAL A 148 26.82 12.91 -25.68
C VAL A 148 26.38 14.02 -26.63
N ALA A 149 25.96 15.15 -26.06
CA ALA A 149 25.60 16.35 -26.80
C ALA A 149 26.78 17.33 -26.81
N GLY A 150 26.94 18.04 -27.92
CA GLY A 150 28.07 18.93 -28.13
C GLY A 150 28.06 19.60 -29.50
N THR A 151 29.24 19.95 -29.99
CA THR A 151 29.50 20.52 -31.32
C THR A 151 30.83 20.00 -31.87
N GLY A 152 31.03 20.09 -33.19
CA GLY A 152 32.28 19.69 -33.83
C GLY A 152 32.43 18.18 -34.04
N PHE A 153 31.33 17.43 -34.00
CA PHE A 153 31.34 16.01 -34.32
C PHE A 153 31.23 15.78 -35.83
N SER A 154 31.94 14.78 -36.35
CA SER A 154 31.92 14.45 -37.78
C SER A 154 31.88 12.94 -37.97
N ALA A 155 30.90 12.47 -38.74
CA ALA A 155 30.77 11.05 -39.07
C ALA A 155 31.79 10.57 -40.11
N GLU A 156 32.45 11.50 -40.80
CA GLU A 156 33.48 11.19 -41.81
C GLU A 156 34.81 10.75 -41.18
N TYR A 157 35.05 11.13 -39.92
CA TYR A 157 36.30 10.88 -39.21
C TYR A 157 36.03 10.06 -37.94
N PRO A 158 36.86 9.04 -37.63
CA PRO A 158 36.67 8.24 -36.42
C PRO A 158 36.85 9.09 -35.16
N MET A 159 35.92 8.92 -34.22
CA MET A 159 35.89 9.66 -32.96
C MET A 159 35.89 8.68 -31.78
N SER A 160 36.32 9.15 -30.62
CA SER A 160 36.38 8.36 -29.40
C SER A 160 35.97 9.20 -28.19
N CYS A 161 35.18 8.59 -27.30
CA CYS A 161 34.87 9.14 -25.98
C CYS A 161 35.94 8.66 -25.00
N HIS A 162 36.42 9.55 -24.14
CA HIS A 162 37.40 9.25 -23.11
C HIS A 162 36.79 9.49 -21.73
N PHE A 163 36.90 8.48 -20.87
CA PHE A 163 36.52 8.48 -19.47
C PHE A 163 37.82 8.42 -18.66
N ASP A 164 38.32 9.58 -18.24
CA ASP A 164 39.70 9.75 -17.78
C ASP A 164 40.71 9.15 -18.79
N ASN A 165 41.35 8.03 -18.44
CA ASN A 165 42.36 7.35 -19.25
C ASN A 165 41.81 6.18 -20.08
N VAL A 166 40.51 5.89 -20.02
CA VAL A 166 39.89 4.77 -20.73
C VAL A 166 39.07 5.31 -21.90
N SER A 167 39.32 4.81 -23.12
CA SER A 167 38.62 5.25 -24.33
C SER A 167 37.60 4.23 -24.83
N SER A 168 36.46 4.70 -25.33
CA SER A 168 35.49 3.93 -26.11
C SER A 168 35.32 4.55 -27.50
N PRO A 169 35.13 3.74 -28.56
CA PRO A 169 34.68 4.24 -29.85
C PRO A 169 33.37 5.03 -29.71
N ALA A 170 33.22 6.07 -30.53
CA ALA A 170 32.00 6.88 -30.63
C ALA A 170 31.29 6.60 -31.95
N ILE A 171 29.96 6.49 -31.91
CA ILE A 171 29.09 6.44 -33.10
C ILE A 171 28.50 7.83 -33.27
N VAL A 172 28.84 8.50 -34.37
CA VAL A 172 28.35 9.86 -34.62
C VAL A 172 26.93 9.80 -35.19
N ILE A 173 25.98 10.41 -34.48
CA ILE A 173 24.58 10.51 -34.90
C ILE A 173 24.37 11.78 -35.72
N SER A 174 24.96 12.90 -35.28
CA SER A 174 24.90 14.19 -35.96
C SER A 174 26.11 15.05 -35.59
N SER A 175 26.25 16.22 -36.19
CA SER A 175 27.33 17.17 -35.86
C SER A 175 27.28 17.71 -34.42
N SER A 176 26.18 17.44 -33.70
CA SER A 176 25.97 17.85 -32.31
C SER A 176 25.64 16.70 -31.35
N GLN A 177 25.64 15.45 -31.83
CA GLN A 177 25.35 14.29 -31.00
C GLN A 177 26.17 13.05 -31.37
N VAL A 178 26.74 12.38 -30.37
CA VAL A 178 27.40 11.08 -30.51
C VAL A 178 26.90 10.10 -29.46
N GLU A 179 26.86 8.82 -29.81
CA GLU A 179 26.60 7.71 -28.88
C GLU A 179 27.93 7.04 -28.51
N CYS A 180 28.12 6.79 -27.22
CA CYS A 180 29.29 6.10 -26.68
C CYS A 180 28.87 5.04 -25.68
N VAL A 181 29.75 4.07 -25.46
CA VAL A 181 29.58 3.08 -24.40
C VAL A 181 30.57 3.42 -23.29
N ALA A 182 30.07 3.87 -22.15
CA ALA A 182 30.88 4.05 -20.95
C ALA A 182 31.34 2.66 -20.46
N PRO A 183 32.65 2.36 -20.47
CA PRO A 183 33.17 1.07 -20.01
C PRO A 183 33.13 0.97 -18.48
N PRO A 184 33.26 -0.24 -17.91
CA PRO A 184 33.44 -0.43 -16.47
C PRO A 184 34.63 0.38 -15.95
N HIS A 185 34.45 1.01 -14.80
CA HIS A 185 35.43 1.93 -14.22
C HIS A 185 35.34 1.93 -12.69
N ARG A 186 36.35 2.51 -12.01
CA ARG A 186 36.30 2.72 -10.55
C ARG A 186 35.16 3.66 -10.17
N LEU A 187 34.62 3.48 -8.96
CA LEU A 187 33.60 4.34 -8.37
C LEU A 187 34.07 5.80 -8.29
N GLY A 188 33.11 6.71 -8.44
CA GLY A 188 33.31 8.15 -8.35
C GLY A 188 33.15 8.88 -9.68
N VAL A 189 33.42 10.18 -9.64
CA VAL A 189 33.25 11.09 -10.78
C VAL A 189 34.49 11.04 -11.67
N VAL A 190 34.28 10.90 -12.98
CA VAL A 190 35.30 10.99 -14.02
C VAL A 190 34.96 12.11 -15.00
N ASN A 191 35.97 12.57 -15.72
CA ASN A 191 35.76 13.54 -16.80
C ASN A 191 35.57 12.82 -18.13
N VAL A 192 34.45 13.10 -18.80
CA VAL A 192 34.14 12.62 -20.15
C VAL A 192 34.51 13.67 -21.16
N SER A 193 35.32 13.30 -22.14
CA SER A 193 35.67 14.14 -23.30
C SER A 193 35.51 13.37 -24.60
N VAL A 194 35.41 14.08 -25.71
CA VAL A 194 35.29 13.50 -27.06
C VAL A 194 36.43 14.03 -27.91
N THR A 195 37.11 13.15 -28.63
CA THR A 195 38.20 13.52 -29.54
C THR A 195 38.06 12.81 -30.89
N PHE A 196 38.76 13.32 -31.89
CA PHE A 196 39.09 12.53 -33.07
C PHE A 196 40.13 11.48 -32.70
N SER A 197 40.00 10.26 -33.21
CA SER A 197 40.94 9.18 -32.88
C SER A 197 42.39 9.57 -33.18
N GLY A 198 43.26 9.51 -32.17
CA GLY A 198 44.68 9.88 -32.28
C GLY A 198 44.98 11.37 -32.06
N SER A 199 43.97 12.21 -31.83
CA SER A 199 44.15 13.60 -31.39
C SER A 199 44.32 13.67 -29.87
N PRO A 200 45.04 14.69 -29.34
CA PRO A 200 45.10 14.92 -27.91
C PRO A 200 43.70 15.24 -27.34
N VAL A 201 43.50 14.89 -26.06
CA VAL A 201 42.28 15.22 -25.33
C VAL A 201 42.16 16.73 -25.19
N GLY A 202 41.07 17.30 -25.70
CA GLY A 202 40.77 18.72 -25.62
C GLY A 202 40.37 19.16 -24.20
N ASN A 203 40.22 20.47 -24.00
CA ASN A 203 39.89 21.04 -22.70
C ASN A 203 38.39 20.95 -22.32
N SER A 204 37.55 20.46 -23.24
CA SER A 204 36.11 20.33 -23.02
C SER A 204 35.80 18.97 -22.39
N SER A 205 35.29 18.98 -21.16
CA SER A 205 34.87 17.77 -20.46
C SER A 205 33.61 17.98 -19.65
N VAL A 206 32.81 16.92 -19.51
CA VAL A 206 31.63 16.87 -18.63
C VAL A 206 31.81 15.78 -17.59
N ALA A 207 31.38 16.04 -16.36
CA ALA A 207 31.43 15.06 -15.27
C ALA A 207 30.47 13.89 -15.54
N PHE A 208 30.93 12.67 -15.28
CA PHE A 208 30.13 11.45 -15.31
C PHE A 208 30.42 10.63 -14.05
N GLU A 209 29.39 10.19 -13.34
CA GLU A 209 29.56 9.47 -12.08
C GLU A 209 29.37 7.96 -12.25
N TYR A 210 30.36 7.20 -11.80
CA TYR A 210 30.26 5.75 -11.67
C TYR A 210 29.78 5.39 -10.27
N ILE A 211 28.60 4.76 -10.21
CA ILE A 211 27.95 4.33 -8.98
C ILE A 211 27.98 2.80 -8.84
N GLU A 212 27.73 2.33 -7.63
CA GLU A 212 27.47 0.91 -7.39
C GLU A 212 26.09 0.52 -7.90
N GLU A 213 25.88 -0.77 -8.18
CA GLU A 213 24.58 -1.32 -8.56
C GLU A 213 23.61 -1.31 -7.37
N PRO A 214 22.46 -0.62 -7.45
CA PRO A 214 21.39 -0.72 -6.45
C PRO A 214 21.00 -2.16 -6.11
N ASN A 215 20.82 -2.45 -4.83
CA ASN A 215 20.34 -3.76 -4.38
C ASN A 215 18.96 -3.63 -3.73
N LEU A 216 17.93 -4.19 -4.35
CA LEU A 216 16.58 -4.23 -3.80
C LEU A 216 16.47 -5.38 -2.80
N GLN A 217 15.94 -5.07 -1.62
CA GLN A 217 15.71 -6.05 -0.55
C GLN A 217 14.23 -6.33 -0.34
N GLN A 218 13.37 -5.30 -0.42
CA GLN A 218 11.94 -5.46 -0.15
C GLN A 218 11.06 -4.48 -0.93
N LEU A 219 9.89 -4.97 -1.33
CA LEU A 219 8.79 -4.19 -1.89
C LEU A 219 7.63 -4.12 -0.89
N ILE A 220 7.14 -2.92 -0.59
CA ILE A 220 6.00 -2.71 0.31
C ILE A 220 4.97 -1.78 -0.36
N PRO A 221 3.76 -2.26 -0.67
CA PRO A 221 3.31 -3.66 -0.59
C PRO A 221 3.96 -4.54 -1.69
N PRO A 222 3.92 -5.89 -1.57
CA PRO A 222 4.41 -6.81 -2.60
C PRO A 222 3.39 -7.07 -3.73
N LEU A 223 2.22 -6.43 -3.67
CA LEU A 223 1.15 -6.55 -4.65
C LEU A 223 0.39 -5.22 -4.81
N GLY A 224 -0.24 -5.03 -5.97
CA GLY A 224 -0.98 -3.82 -6.30
C GLY A 224 -2.03 -4.01 -7.39
N SER A 225 -2.90 -3.03 -7.57
CA SER A 225 -3.96 -3.06 -8.58
C SER A 225 -3.41 -3.07 -10.01
N GLU A 226 -4.05 -3.84 -10.90
CA GLU A 226 -3.82 -3.79 -12.37
C GLU A 226 -4.05 -2.39 -12.98
N ALA A 227 -4.89 -1.57 -12.34
CA ALA A 227 -5.13 -0.19 -12.76
C ALA A 227 -3.92 0.73 -12.50
N GLY A 228 -2.95 0.27 -11.70
CA GLY A 228 -1.76 1.02 -11.31
C GLY A 228 -2.01 1.99 -10.16
N SER A 229 -1.12 2.98 -10.03
CA SER A 229 -1.10 4.01 -8.98
C SER A 229 -0.87 3.51 -7.55
N THR A 230 -0.59 2.23 -7.34
CA THR A 230 -0.16 1.70 -6.04
C THR A 230 1.16 2.35 -5.66
N ARG A 231 1.23 2.99 -4.48
CA ARG A 231 2.47 3.58 -3.98
C ARG A 231 3.37 2.47 -3.42
N LEU A 232 4.45 2.20 -4.15
CA LEU A 232 5.44 1.18 -3.85
C LEU A 232 6.60 1.81 -3.08
N LEU A 233 6.77 1.41 -1.81
CA LEU A 233 7.97 1.69 -1.04
C LEU A 233 8.98 0.58 -1.31
N ILE A 234 10.14 0.95 -1.83
CA ILE A 234 11.22 0.03 -2.16
C ILE A 234 12.33 0.26 -1.15
N ILE A 235 12.67 -0.80 -0.42
CA ILE A 235 13.76 -0.81 0.56
C ILE A 235 14.93 -1.58 -0.03
N GLY A 236 16.13 -1.04 0.13
CA GLY A 236 17.35 -1.63 -0.38
C GLY A 236 18.59 -0.90 0.09
N GLU A 237 19.67 -1.11 -0.64
CA GLU A 237 20.98 -0.51 -0.36
C GLU A 237 21.53 0.16 -1.62
N LYS A 238 22.50 1.06 -1.42
CA LYS A 238 23.26 1.73 -2.49
C LYS A 238 22.37 2.62 -3.39
N PHE A 239 21.31 3.18 -2.81
CA PHE A 239 20.45 4.15 -3.49
C PHE A 239 21.09 5.53 -3.43
N THR A 240 21.33 6.14 -4.60
CA THR A 240 21.98 7.44 -4.72
C THR A 240 20.95 8.55 -4.97
N ARG A 241 21.06 9.66 -4.21
CA ARG A 241 20.07 10.75 -4.22
C ARG A 241 20.03 11.55 -5.53
N HIS A 242 21.17 11.66 -6.21
CA HIS A 242 21.35 12.56 -7.35
C HIS A 242 21.08 11.90 -8.71
N VAL A 243 20.53 10.69 -8.70
CA VAL A 243 20.33 9.90 -9.91
C VAL A 243 18.86 9.85 -10.27
N ASP A 244 18.55 10.21 -11.51
CA ASP A 244 17.24 9.98 -12.13
C ASP A 244 17.04 8.47 -12.30
N MET A 245 16.60 7.81 -11.23
CA MET A 245 16.21 6.42 -11.22
C MET A 245 14.78 6.27 -11.72
N SER A 246 14.49 5.15 -12.36
CA SER A 246 13.14 4.74 -12.72
C SER A 246 12.88 3.32 -12.23
N CYS A 247 11.63 3.04 -11.88
CA CYS A 247 11.18 1.67 -11.64
C CYS A 247 10.75 1.05 -12.96
N SER A 248 11.35 -0.08 -13.29
CA SER A 248 11.00 -0.90 -14.44
C SER A 248 10.15 -2.08 -13.99
N PHE A 249 8.99 -2.24 -14.61
CA PHE A 249 8.05 -3.34 -14.40
C PHE A 249 8.05 -4.22 -15.65
N SER A 250 8.37 -5.49 -15.49
CA SER A 250 8.51 -6.44 -16.60
C SER A 250 8.02 -7.84 -16.25
N ARG A 251 7.84 -8.68 -17.27
CA ARG A 251 7.59 -10.13 -17.13
C ARG A 251 8.71 -10.91 -17.81
N GLU A 252 8.85 -12.19 -17.49
CA GLU A 252 9.83 -13.04 -18.18
C GLU A 252 9.43 -13.35 -19.62
N ASP A 253 8.13 -13.52 -19.87
CA ASP A 253 7.59 -13.88 -21.18
C ASP A 253 7.30 -12.66 -22.08
N ASP A 254 7.52 -11.44 -21.59
CA ASP A 254 7.23 -10.20 -22.30
C ASP A 254 8.48 -9.31 -22.37
N PRO A 255 9.01 -9.01 -23.57
CA PRO A 255 10.15 -8.13 -23.72
C PRO A 255 9.83 -6.66 -23.41
N THR A 256 8.56 -6.30 -23.28
CA THR A 256 8.15 -4.92 -22.98
C THR A 256 8.22 -4.65 -21.47
N ALA A 257 9.09 -3.73 -21.10
CA ALA A 257 9.17 -3.19 -19.75
C ALA A 257 8.51 -1.82 -19.69
N VAL A 258 7.64 -1.62 -18.71
CA VAL A 258 7.01 -0.32 -18.46
C VAL A 258 7.77 0.38 -17.35
N THR A 259 8.19 1.62 -17.57
CA THR A 259 8.97 2.38 -16.59
C THR A 259 8.15 3.51 -15.97
N THR A 260 8.32 3.71 -14.66
CA THR A 260 7.79 4.88 -13.94
C THR A 260 8.92 5.59 -13.20
N THR A 261 8.72 6.85 -12.86
CA THR A 261 9.73 7.64 -12.14
C THR A 261 9.90 7.12 -10.71
N ALA A 262 11.16 7.00 -10.28
CA ALA A 262 11.48 6.68 -8.90
C ALA A 262 11.82 7.97 -8.13
N PHE A 263 11.24 8.11 -6.95
CA PHE A 263 11.42 9.26 -6.07
C PHE A 263 12.26 8.86 -4.88
N TRP A 264 13.45 9.46 -4.76
CA TRP A 264 14.30 9.27 -3.60
C TRP A 264 13.58 9.73 -2.33
N ALA A 265 13.49 8.84 -1.34
CA ALA A 265 12.80 9.10 -0.08
C ALA A 265 13.75 9.11 1.13
N GLY A 266 14.88 8.41 1.03
CA GLY A 266 15.89 8.32 2.07
C GLY A 266 17.03 7.39 1.67
N GLU A 267 18.02 7.29 2.54
CA GLU A 267 19.07 6.27 2.39
C GLU A 267 18.45 4.88 2.41
N GLY A 268 18.68 4.10 1.35
CA GLY A 268 18.09 2.76 1.18
C GLY A 268 16.59 2.75 0.91
N ILE A 269 15.95 3.91 0.65
CA ILE A 269 14.51 4.00 0.40
C ILE A 269 14.21 4.82 -0.85
N THR A 270 13.48 4.21 -1.78
CA THR A 270 12.92 4.89 -2.95
C THR A 270 11.43 4.59 -3.08
N ILE A 271 10.68 5.50 -3.69
CA ILE A 271 9.24 5.36 -3.88
C ILE A 271 8.95 5.34 -5.38
N CYS A 272 8.12 4.40 -5.80
CA CYS A 272 7.58 4.35 -7.15
C CYS A 272 6.05 4.27 -7.11
N PHE A 273 5.42 4.60 -8.22
CA PHE A 273 4.02 4.30 -8.44
C PHE A 273 3.93 3.24 -9.51
N THR A 274 3.09 2.22 -9.28
CA THR A 274 2.89 1.17 -10.27
C THR A 274 2.21 1.75 -11.51
N PRO A 275 2.62 1.35 -12.73
CA PRO A 275 1.86 1.66 -13.92
C PRO A 275 0.59 0.82 -13.98
N SER A 276 -0.31 1.16 -14.90
CA SER A 276 -1.33 0.19 -15.31
C SER A 276 -0.64 -1.00 -15.98
N PHE A 277 -0.99 -2.21 -15.56
CA PHE A 277 -0.29 -3.42 -15.93
C PHE A 277 -1.23 -4.62 -15.88
N SER A 278 -1.03 -5.60 -16.76
CA SER A 278 -1.89 -6.79 -16.80
C SER A 278 -1.80 -7.62 -15.50
N PRO A 279 -2.90 -8.26 -15.05
CA PRO A 279 -2.90 -9.09 -13.84
C PRO A 279 -1.94 -10.27 -13.89
N GLY A 280 -1.27 -10.54 -12.77
CA GLY A 280 -0.35 -11.66 -12.57
C GLY A 280 1.03 -11.23 -12.06
N LEU A 281 1.93 -12.20 -11.96
CA LEU A 281 3.29 -12.00 -11.48
C LEU A 281 4.11 -11.14 -12.47
N ALA A 282 4.68 -10.07 -11.95
CA ALA A 282 5.66 -9.22 -12.60
C ALA A 282 6.92 -9.11 -11.75
N TYR A 283 7.94 -8.45 -12.28
CA TYR A 283 9.17 -8.15 -11.58
C TYR A 283 9.44 -6.65 -11.58
N VAL A 284 9.93 -6.14 -10.46
CA VAL A 284 10.35 -4.74 -10.30
C VAL A 284 11.87 -4.70 -10.22
N GLN A 285 12.45 -3.83 -11.04
CA GLN A 285 13.87 -3.46 -11.01
C GLN A 285 14.00 -1.95 -11.00
N LEU A 286 15.12 -1.44 -10.52
CA LEU A 286 15.52 -0.07 -10.75
C LEU A 286 16.35 0.02 -12.02
N ALA A 287 16.04 1.03 -12.82
CA ALA A 287 16.84 1.46 -13.94
C ALA A 287 17.52 2.78 -13.58
N VAL A 288 18.80 2.88 -13.94
CA VAL A 288 19.62 4.07 -13.80
C VAL A 288 19.91 4.58 -15.19
N GLY A 289 19.42 5.78 -15.52
CA GLY A 289 19.70 6.37 -16.82
C GLY A 289 19.16 5.57 -18.01
N GLY A 290 18.06 4.84 -17.81
CA GLY A 290 17.42 3.98 -18.82
C GLY A 290 17.98 2.56 -18.93
N ASN A 291 19.07 2.24 -18.22
CA ASN A 291 19.62 0.88 -18.17
C ASN A 291 19.22 0.20 -16.86
N LEU A 292 18.84 -1.08 -16.92
CA LEU A 292 18.55 -1.89 -15.74
C LEU A 292 19.79 -2.00 -14.87
N ALA A 293 19.63 -1.74 -13.57
CA ALA A 293 20.74 -1.49 -12.67
C ALA A 293 20.51 -2.08 -11.28
N SER A 294 19.71 -3.15 -11.16
CA SER A 294 19.46 -3.74 -9.85
C SER A 294 19.03 -5.20 -9.91
N THR A 295 19.07 -5.83 -8.72
CA THR A 295 18.32 -7.07 -8.46
C THR A 295 16.83 -6.86 -8.75
N ARG A 296 16.17 -7.93 -9.20
CA ARG A 296 14.72 -7.93 -9.46
C ARG A 296 13.96 -8.55 -8.31
N LEU A 297 12.85 -7.95 -7.92
CA LEU A 297 11.94 -8.50 -6.90
C LEU A 297 10.57 -8.80 -7.51
N PRO A 298 9.92 -9.90 -7.12
CA PRO A 298 8.58 -10.24 -7.59
C PRO A 298 7.55 -9.26 -7.06
N PHE A 299 6.59 -8.89 -7.91
CA PHE A 299 5.46 -8.04 -7.57
C PHE A 299 4.21 -8.56 -8.26
N ASN A 300 3.12 -8.75 -7.52
CA ASN A 300 1.90 -9.33 -8.08
C ASN A 300 0.88 -8.23 -8.43
N PHE A 301 0.54 -8.10 -9.71
CA PHE A 301 -0.58 -7.26 -10.13
C PHE A 301 -1.89 -8.03 -9.97
N THR A 302 -2.81 -7.52 -9.16
CA THR A 302 -4.08 -8.19 -8.85
C THR A 302 -5.25 -7.42 -9.44
N ILE A 303 -6.26 -8.17 -9.89
CA ILE A 303 -7.57 -7.61 -10.22
C ILE A 303 -8.17 -7.03 -8.93
N GLU A 304 -8.92 -5.94 -9.06
CA GLU A 304 -9.63 -5.33 -7.94
C GLU A 304 -10.61 -6.33 -7.28
N PRO A 305 -10.59 -6.50 -5.94
CA PRO A 305 -11.56 -7.34 -5.27
C PRO A 305 -12.98 -6.79 -5.43
N GLN A 306 -14.00 -7.66 -5.40
CA GLN A 306 -15.40 -7.26 -5.55
C GLN A 306 -16.17 -7.51 -4.26
N ILE A 307 -17.09 -6.60 -3.93
CA ILE A 307 -18.00 -6.74 -2.79
C ILE A 307 -19.41 -6.95 -3.33
N PHE A 308 -20.03 -8.09 -3.02
CA PHE A 308 -21.39 -8.40 -3.44
C PHE A 308 -22.42 -8.02 -2.37
N SER A 309 -22.11 -8.26 -1.09
CA SER A 309 -23.02 -7.94 0.01
C SER A 309 -22.29 -7.80 1.34
N VAL A 310 -22.94 -7.11 2.28
CA VAL A 310 -22.53 -7.05 3.68
C VAL A 310 -23.68 -7.54 4.56
N SER A 311 -23.36 -8.26 5.63
CA SER A 311 -24.31 -8.75 6.62
C SER A 311 -23.78 -8.54 8.04
N PRO A 312 -24.54 -7.85 8.93
CA PRO A 312 -25.80 -7.16 8.63
C PRO A 312 -25.57 -5.98 7.67
N ARG A 313 -26.65 -5.41 7.10
CA ARG A 313 -26.56 -4.15 6.30
C ARG A 313 -26.60 -2.88 7.14
N ARG A 314 -26.88 -3.04 8.43
CA ARG A 314 -27.07 -1.94 9.38
C ARG A 314 -26.80 -2.41 10.80
N SER A 315 -26.29 -1.52 11.65
CA SER A 315 -26.10 -1.80 13.09
C SER A 315 -26.21 -0.55 13.94
N SER A 316 -26.48 -0.73 15.24
CA SER A 316 -26.31 0.34 16.22
C SER A 316 -24.87 0.85 16.25
N GLY A 317 -24.74 2.17 16.38
CA GLY A 317 -23.47 2.86 16.57
C GLY A 317 -22.86 2.74 17.98
N ALA A 318 -23.60 2.19 18.95
CA ALA A 318 -23.16 2.16 20.35
C ALA A 318 -22.11 1.08 20.66
N GLY A 319 -22.07 0.00 19.87
CA GLY A 319 -21.14 -1.12 20.01
C GLY A 319 -20.19 -1.25 18.83
N ASN A 320 -19.28 -2.23 18.89
CA ASN A 320 -18.49 -2.60 17.73
C ASN A 320 -19.38 -3.31 16.71
N ALA A 321 -19.30 -2.90 15.45
CA ALA A 321 -20.09 -3.50 14.37
C ALA A 321 -19.31 -4.67 13.76
N ILE A 322 -19.83 -5.90 13.88
CA ILE A 322 -19.24 -7.09 13.27
C ILE A 322 -19.90 -7.30 11.91
N VAL A 323 -19.17 -6.95 10.86
CA VAL A 323 -19.66 -6.98 9.48
C VAL A 323 -19.02 -8.12 8.72
N THR A 324 -19.87 -9.05 8.28
CA THR A 324 -19.49 -10.09 7.32
C THR A 324 -19.62 -9.54 5.91
N ILE A 325 -18.55 -9.60 5.13
CA ILE A 325 -18.49 -9.12 3.75
C ILE A 325 -18.38 -10.33 2.84
N ASN A 326 -19.34 -10.52 1.93
CA ASN A 326 -19.29 -11.55 0.90
C ASN A 326 -18.93 -10.89 -0.45
N GLY A 327 -18.06 -11.53 -1.21
CA GLY A 327 -17.48 -10.97 -2.42
C GLY A 327 -16.63 -11.98 -3.20
N ALA A 328 -15.60 -11.49 -3.88
CA ALA A 328 -14.62 -12.30 -4.59
C ALA A 328 -13.26 -11.61 -4.63
N GLY A 329 -12.18 -12.41 -4.74
CA GLY A 329 -10.82 -11.90 -4.89
C GLY A 329 -10.19 -11.41 -3.60
N PHE A 330 -10.64 -11.88 -2.43
CA PHE A 330 -10.03 -11.55 -1.15
C PHE A 330 -8.75 -12.36 -0.94
N ILE A 331 -7.66 -11.68 -0.58
CA ILE A 331 -6.36 -12.32 -0.35
C ILE A 331 -6.10 -12.39 1.15
N ASP A 332 -5.89 -13.60 1.67
CA ASP A 332 -5.51 -13.81 3.07
C ASP A 332 -4.08 -13.32 3.32
N SER A 333 -3.97 -12.12 3.91
CA SER A 333 -2.68 -11.48 4.20
C SER A 333 -2.80 -10.42 5.30
N ASP A 334 -1.67 -10.11 5.94
CA ASP A 334 -1.55 -9.02 6.92
C ASP A 334 -1.77 -7.62 6.32
N LEU A 335 -1.87 -7.51 5.00
CA LEU A 335 -2.14 -6.26 4.29
C LEU A 335 -3.62 -6.07 3.96
N PHE A 336 -4.44 -7.12 4.07
CA PHE A 336 -5.87 -7.01 3.82
C PHE A 336 -6.52 -6.04 4.81
N ARG A 337 -7.35 -5.12 4.33
CA ARG A 337 -8.07 -4.15 5.18
C ARG A 337 -9.52 -4.02 4.77
N CYS A 338 -10.35 -3.87 5.78
CA CYS A 338 -11.73 -3.42 5.64
C CYS A 338 -11.81 -1.94 5.96
N ARG A 339 -12.61 -1.19 5.21
CA ARG A 339 -12.82 0.24 5.41
C ARG A 339 -14.31 0.56 5.43
N MET A 340 -14.76 1.27 6.46
CA MET A 340 -16.11 1.82 6.56
C MET A 340 -16.01 3.33 6.72
N GLY A 341 -16.39 4.07 5.69
CA GLY A 341 -16.19 5.52 5.63
C GLY A 341 -14.71 5.91 5.70
N THR A 342 -14.27 6.47 6.83
CA THR A 342 -12.87 6.83 7.10
C THR A 342 -12.15 5.83 8.00
N THR A 343 -12.87 4.89 8.61
CA THR A 343 -12.30 3.93 9.57
C THR A 343 -11.76 2.73 8.81
N VAL A 344 -10.49 2.41 9.01
CA VAL A 344 -9.81 1.26 8.40
C VAL A 344 -9.42 0.29 9.51
N VAL A 345 -9.78 -0.98 9.35
CA VAL A 345 -9.54 -2.06 10.32
C VAL A 345 -8.89 -3.27 9.66
N ARG A 346 -8.17 -4.04 10.45
CA ARG A 346 -7.76 -5.40 10.07
C ARG A 346 -8.99 -6.32 10.13
N PRO A 347 -9.08 -7.33 9.25
CA PRO A 347 -10.12 -8.34 9.39
C PRO A 347 -9.92 -9.10 10.71
N VAL A 348 -11.04 -9.49 11.34
CA VAL A 348 -11.03 -10.46 12.44
C VAL A 348 -10.61 -11.82 11.91
N LYS A 349 -11.15 -12.18 10.74
CA LYS A 349 -10.84 -13.42 10.04
C LYS A 349 -11.20 -13.31 8.57
N ILE A 350 -10.35 -13.85 7.70
CA ILE A 350 -10.68 -14.14 6.30
C ILE A 350 -11.05 -15.63 6.24
N GLU A 351 -12.27 -15.94 5.85
CA GLU A 351 -12.78 -17.32 5.83
C GLU A 351 -12.51 -18.01 4.50
N SER A 352 -12.52 -17.24 3.41
CA SER A 352 -12.23 -17.67 2.05
C SER A 352 -11.90 -16.46 1.17
N GLU A 353 -11.54 -16.72 -0.09
CA GLU A 353 -11.39 -15.68 -1.12
C GLU A 353 -12.68 -14.91 -1.44
N SER A 354 -13.82 -15.33 -0.87
CA SER A 354 -15.14 -14.75 -1.09
C SER A 354 -15.84 -14.28 0.18
N ARG A 355 -15.22 -14.42 1.36
CA ARG A 355 -15.86 -14.09 2.63
C ARG A 355 -14.87 -13.66 3.71
N VAL A 356 -15.11 -12.48 4.29
CA VAL A 356 -14.28 -11.90 5.35
C VAL A 356 -15.16 -11.29 6.45
N VAL A 357 -14.71 -11.39 7.70
CA VAL A 357 -15.37 -10.81 8.87
C VAL A 357 -14.51 -9.67 9.41
N CYS A 358 -15.11 -8.49 9.55
CA CYS A 358 -14.45 -7.27 9.99
C CYS A 358 -15.20 -6.63 11.15
N GLU A 359 -14.45 -6.23 12.17
CA GLU A 359 -14.98 -5.56 13.35
C GLU A 359 -14.64 -4.08 13.28
N PHE A 360 -15.66 -3.24 13.22
CA PHE A 360 -15.50 -1.79 13.21
C PHE A 360 -15.77 -1.23 14.61
N PRO A 361 -14.91 -0.33 15.12
CA PRO A 361 -15.10 0.26 16.45
C PRO A 361 -16.39 1.10 16.51
N ARG A 362 -16.94 1.24 17.72
CA ARG A 362 -18.16 2.03 17.99
C ARG A 362 -18.15 3.43 17.36
N GLN A 363 -19.31 3.83 16.80
CA GLN A 363 -19.53 5.13 16.16
C GLN A 363 -20.92 5.68 16.49
N PHE A 364 -21.02 6.69 17.36
CA PHE A 364 -22.29 7.22 17.88
C PHE A 364 -23.19 7.98 16.88
N HIS A 365 -22.85 8.02 15.59
CA HIS A 365 -23.56 8.85 14.62
C HIS A 365 -24.40 7.99 13.68
N SER A 366 -25.66 8.38 13.50
CA SER A 366 -26.52 7.83 12.44
C SER A 366 -26.00 8.26 11.09
N ARG A 367 -25.47 7.32 10.28
CA ARG A 367 -24.89 7.63 8.98
C ARG A 367 -24.85 6.41 8.07
N VAL A 368 -25.06 6.64 6.78
CA VAL A 368 -24.78 5.64 5.75
C VAL A 368 -23.32 5.78 5.32
N LEU A 369 -22.53 4.73 5.53
CA LEU A 369 -21.10 4.71 5.23
C LEU A 369 -20.80 3.70 4.12
N PRO A 370 -19.90 4.04 3.19
CA PRO A 370 -19.44 3.08 2.20
C PRO A 370 -18.49 2.08 2.85
N VAL A 371 -18.75 0.80 2.64
CA VAL A 371 -17.86 -0.31 2.98
C VAL A 371 -17.04 -0.67 1.75
N ARG A 372 -15.72 -0.74 1.95
CA ARG A 372 -14.70 -1.08 0.94
C ARG A 372 -13.72 -2.07 1.53
N VAL A 373 -13.04 -2.82 0.66
CA VAL A 373 -11.94 -3.70 1.05
C VAL A 373 -10.70 -3.39 0.23
N SER A 374 -9.52 -3.76 0.72
CA SER A 374 -8.25 -3.64 0.00
C SER A 374 -7.39 -4.84 0.32
N ASN A 375 -6.75 -5.42 -0.70
CA ASN A 375 -5.80 -6.53 -0.53
C ASN A 375 -4.38 -6.05 -0.14
N ASN A 376 -4.10 -4.74 -0.20
CA ASN A 376 -2.76 -4.19 0.06
C ASN A 376 -2.74 -2.92 0.94
N ASN A 377 -3.84 -2.63 1.66
CA ASN A 377 -4.01 -1.45 2.52
C ASN A 377 -3.87 -0.09 1.78
N GLN A 378 -4.00 -0.08 0.45
CA GLN A 378 -3.92 1.16 -0.35
C GLN A 378 -5.02 1.19 -1.41
N ASP A 379 -5.08 0.14 -2.22
CA ASP A 379 -5.99 0.04 -3.35
C ASP A 379 -7.31 -0.51 -2.82
N PHE A 380 -8.21 0.39 -2.43
CA PHE A 380 -9.54 0.04 -1.96
C PHE A 380 -10.52 -0.07 -3.12
N THR A 381 -11.53 -0.92 -2.97
CA THR A 381 -12.58 -1.09 -3.99
C THR A 381 -13.23 0.24 -4.37
N THR A 382 -13.40 0.44 -5.66
CA THR A 382 -14.02 1.61 -6.30
C THR A 382 -15.51 1.64 -5.99
N ASP A 383 -16.21 0.53 -6.24
CA ASP A 383 -17.63 0.34 -5.95
C ASP A 383 -17.85 -0.12 -4.49
N PRO A 384 -18.47 0.72 -3.63
CA PRO A 384 -18.72 0.38 -2.24
C PRO A 384 -20.11 -0.23 -2.04
N VAL A 385 -20.24 -1.10 -1.04
CA VAL A 385 -21.56 -1.47 -0.50
C VAL A 385 -21.89 -0.55 0.66
N LEU A 386 -23.10 0.00 0.68
CA LEU A 386 -23.54 0.92 1.73
C LEU A 386 -23.94 0.15 3.00
N PHE A 387 -23.49 0.67 4.15
CA PHE A 387 -23.83 0.17 5.48
C PHE A 387 -24.42 1.30 6.32
N ALA A 388 -25.54 1.06 6.99
CA ALA A 388 -26.24 2.09 7.77
C ALA A 388 -26.00 1.93 9.28
N LEU A 389 -25.39 2.93 9.90
CA LEU A 389 -25.34 3.06 11.34
C LEU A 389 -26.58 3.81 11.85
N TYR A 390 -27.19 3.31 12.92
CA TYR A 390 -28.32 3.95 13.59
C TYR A 390 -28.05 4.15 15.09
N PRO A 391 -28.78 5.04 15.78
CA PRO A 391 -28.65 5.21 17.22
C PRO A 391 -29.08 3.94 17.98
N PRO A 392 -28.50 3.63 19.15
CA PRO A 392 -28.87 2.45 19.93
C PRO A 392 -30.34 2.42 20.32
N VAL A 393 -30.86 1.19 20.46
CA VAL A 393 -32.19 0.94 21.05
C VAL A 393 -32.18 1.39 22.51
N VAL A 394 -33.18 2.16 22.87
CA VAL A 394 -33.46 2.56 24.26
C VAL A 394 -34.85 2.06 24.60
N VAL A 395 -34.98 1.33 25.71
CA VAL A 395 -36.28 0.92 26.26
C VAL A 395 -36.53 1.80 27.47
N ASP A 396 -37.62 2.56 27.45
CA ASP A 396 -37.99 3.46 28.54
C ASP A 396 -38.82 2.72 29.59
N TYR A 397 -39.83 1.98 29.17
CA TYR A 397 -40.68 1.16 30.04
C TYR A 397 -41.41 0.04 29.26
N ALA A 398 -42.05 -0.86 30.00
CA ALA A 398 -42.88 -1.95 29.48
C ALA A 398 -44.31 -1.88 30.01
N THR A 399 -45.26 -2.33 29.21
CA THR A 399 -46.65 -2.56 29.60
C THR A 399 -47.12 -3.94 29.14
N PRO A 400 -47.52 -4.85 30.04
CA PRO A 400 -47.41 -4.74 31.51
C PRO A 400 -45.96 -4.81 32.00
N LEU A 401 -45.67 -4.32 33.21
CA LEU A 401 -44.33 -4.44 33.84
C LEU A 401 -44.11 -5.78 34.56
N TYR A 402 -45.11 -6.66 34.52
CA TYR A 402 -45.07 -7.97 35.17
C TYR A 402 -45.74 -9.05 34.33
N GLY A 403 -45.33 -10.31 34.54
CA GLY A 403 -45.85 -11.50 33.89
C GLY A 403 -46.11 -12.64 34.87
N LEU A 404 -46.95 -13.59 34.50
CA LEU A 404 -47.31 -14.72 35.34
C LEU A 404 -46.29 -15.86 35.20
N ILE A 405 -45.91 -16.50 36.31
CA ILE A 405 -44.93 -17.60 36.32
C ILE A 405 -45.48 -18.89 35.68
N ASP A 406 -46.80 -19.08 35.71
CA ASP A 406 -47.53 -20.25 35.23
C ASP A 406 -48.15 -20.08 33.83
N GLY A 407 -47.88 -18.95 33.17
CA GLY A 407 -48.21 -18.75 31.75
C GLY A 407 -47.26 -19.50 30.80
N GLU A 408 -47.60 -19.56 29.52
CA GLU A 408 -46.68 -20.03 28.47
C GLU A 408 -45.69 -18.92 28.07
N TYR A 409 -46.21 -17.72 27.83
CA TYR A 409 -45.46 -16.49 27.61
C TYR A 409 -46.25 -15.29 28.13
N THR A 410 -45.58 -14.16 28.33
CA THR A 410 -46.22 -12.86 28.57
C THR A 410 -45.95 -11.95 27.37
N GLU A 411 -47.01 -11.47 26.73
CA GLU A 411 -46.88 -10.39 25.73
C GLU A 411 -46.66 -9.05 26.45
N VAL A 412 -45.61 -8.36 26.05
CA VAL A 412 -45.18 -7.11 26.64
C VAL A 412 -44.91 -6.08 25.55
N ASP A 413 -45.59 -4.95 25.62
CA ASP A 413 -45.29 -3.79 24.78
C ASP A 413 -44.14 -3.01 25.40
N LEU A 414 -43.02 -2.96 24.69
CA LEU A 414 -41.84 -2.18 25.04
C LEU A 414 -41.94 -0.81 24.36
N VAL A 415 -42.01 0.24 25.18
CA VAL A 415 -42.03 1.63 24.72
C VAL A 415 -40.64 2.23 24.89
N GLY A 416 -40.17 2.91 23.85
CA GLY A 416 -38.82 3.44 23.82
C GLY A 416 -38.47 4.15 22.52
N HIS A 417 -37.23 4.01 22.08
CA HIS A 417 -36.69 4.69 20.92
C HIS A 417 -35.79 3.77 20.07
N ASN A 418 -35.77 4.04 18.75
CA ASN A 418 -34.91 3.42 17.75
C ASN A 418 -35.13 1.91 17.52
N PHE A 419 -36.37 1.45 17.71
CA PHE A 419 -36.76 0.14 17.20
C PHE A 419 -36.77 0.15 15.67
N HIS A 420 -36.37 -0.97 15.06
CA HIS A 420 -36.36 -1.12 13.62
C HIS A 420 -37.01 -2.43 13.20
N GLU A 421 -37.76 -2.39 12.09
CA GLU A 421 -38.35 -3.59 11.48
C GLU A 421 -37.24 -4.48 10.93
N MET A 422 -36.96 -5.58 11.63
CA MET A 422 -35.87 -6.52 11.33
C MET A 422 -36.34 -7.95 11.63
N ALA A 423 -35.88 -8.91 10.82
CA ALA A 423 -36.19 -10.33 11.03
C ALA A 423 -35.57 -10.89 12.32
N ASP A 424 -34.48 -10.27 12.77
CA ASP A 424 -33.72 -10.68 13.95
C ASP A 424 -34.06 -9.84 15.19
N LEU A 425 -35.17 -9.07 15.15
CA LEU A 425 -35.67 -8.34 16.30
C LEU A 425 -36.13 -9.33 17.37
N VAL A 426 -35.44 -9.36 18.51
CA VAL A 426 -35.77 -10.26 19.63
C VAL A 426 -35.61 -9.57 20.98
N CYS A 427 -36.36 -10.08 21.96
CA CYS A 427 -36.18 -9.75 23.36
C CYS A 427 -35.37 -10.84 24.06
N GLN A 428 -34.40 -10.46 24.86
CA GLN A 428 -33.55 -11.36 25.61
C GLN A 428 -33.77 -11.19 27.10
N ILE A 429 -33.93 -12.31 27.81
CA ILE A 429 -34.05 -12.35 29.26
C ILE A 429 -32.69 -12.67 29.87
N ILE A 430 -32.22 -11.77 30.72
CA ILE A 430 -30.95 -11.86 31.43
C ILE A 430 -31.24 -12.05 32.92
N LEU A 431 -30.63 -13.09 33.48
CA LEU A 431 -30.64 -13.38 34.91
C LEU A 431 -29.20 -13.64 35.36
N ASP A 432 -28.76 -12.92 36.40
CA ASP A 432 -27.38 -12.97 36.93
C ASP A 432 -26.30 -12.71 35.86
N GLY A 433 -26.60 -11.85 34.89
CA GLY A 433 -25.68 -11.51 33.80
C GLY A 433 -25.56 -12.56 32.69
N VAL A 434 -26.36 -13.62 32.72
CA VAL A 434 -26.38 -14.69 31.69
C VAL A 434 -27.69 -14.65 30.91
N ASN A 435 -27.62 -14.82 29.59
CA ASN A 435 -28.78 -15.02 28.74
C ASN A 435 -29.49 -16.33 29.12
N ARG A 436 -30.73 -16.26 29.59
CA ARG A 436 -31.52 -17.44 29.97
C ARG A 436 -32.55 -17.83 28.91
N ALA A 437 -33.07 -16.88 28.15
CA ALA A 437 -34.02 -17.15 27.07
C ALA A 437 -34.14 -15.97 26.10
N THR A 438 -34.65 -16.26 24.91
CA THR A 438 -34.98 -15.29 23.88
C THR A 438 -36.45 -15.39 23.50
N GLY A 439 -37.17 -14.28 23.58
CA GLY A 439 -38.54 -14.12 23.12
C GLY A 439 -38.61 -13.48 21.74
N ALA A 440 -39.57 -13.90 20.93
CA ALA A 440 -39.86 -13.25 19.65
C ALA A 440 -40.30 -11.80 19.90
N ALA A 441 -39.87 -10.88 19.05
CA ALA A 441 -40.27 -9.48 19.12
C ALA A 441 -40.83 -9.03 17.77
N ILE A 442 -41.93 -8.29 17.83
CA ILE A 442 -42.64 -7.75 16.68
C ILE A 442 -42.41 -6.24 16.66
N PHE A 443 -42.00 -5.73 15.51
CA PHE A 443 -41.90 -4.30 15.29
C PHE A 443 -43.30 -3.71 15.11
N VAL A 444 -43.66 -2.73 15.94
CA VAL A 444 -44.91 -1.98 15.80
C VAL A 444 -44.62 -0.58 15.25
N SER A 445 -43.66 0.12 15.84
CA SER A 445 -43.17 1.42 15.37
C SER A 445 -41.75 1.70 15.88
N ALA A 446 -41.13 2.79 15.43
CA ALA A 446 -39.83 3.21 15.94
C ALA A 446 -39.81 3.50 17.45
N SER A 447 -40.98 3.61 18.10
CA SER A 447 -41.12 3.83 19.54
C SER A 447 -41.78 2.67 20.29
N VAL A 448 -42.24 1.62 19.61
CA VAL A 448 -42.97 0.51 20.23
C VAL A 448 -42.59 -0.82 19.58
N SER A 449 -42.26 -1.82 20.39
CA SER A 449 -42.11 -3.22 19.96
C SER A 449 -42.83 -4.15 20.93
N THR A 450 -43.55 -5.13 20.42
CA THR A 450 -44.25 -6.13 21.24
C THR A 450 -43.39 -7.38 21.36
N CYS A 451 -43.09 -7.82 22.58
CA CYS A 451 -42.26 -8.99 22.85
C CYS A 451 -43.05 -10.11 23.54
N SER A 452 -42.86 -11.33 23.07
CA SER A 452 -43.36 -12.55 23.72
C SER A 452 -42.29 -13.08 24.67
N LEU A 453 -42.34 -12.68 25.95
CA LEU A 453 -41.37 -13.12 26.96
C LEU A 453 -41.75 -14.52 27.49
N PRO A 454 -40.90 -15.56 27.30
CA PRO A 454 -41.18 -16.91 27.79
C PRO A 454 -41.18 -16.96 29.32
N THR A 455 -41.89 -17.91 29.93
CA THR A 455 -41.98 -17.99 31.39
C THR A 455 -40.79 -18.69 32.06
N PRO A 456 -40.52 -18.40 33.36
CA PRO A 456 -39.32 -18.87 34.04
C PRO A 456 -39.22 -20.37 34.30
N MET A 457 -40.32 -21.12 34.21
CA MET A 457 -40.29 -22.57 34.40
C MET A 457 -39.40 -23.27 33.36
N GLU A 458 -39.18 -22.66 32.19
CA GLU A 458 -38.28 -23.21 31.16
C GLU A 458 -36.78 -23.00 31.48
N PHE A 459 -36.41 -22.06 32.34
CA PHE A 459 -35.00 -21.70 32.61
C PHE A 459 -34.17 -22.82 33.26
N TYR A 460 -34.82 -23.82 33.86
CA TYR A 460 -34.18 -24.93 34.57
C TYR A 460 -34.37 -26.30 33.90
N SER A 461 -35.07 -26.40 32.76
CA SER A 461 -35.17 -27.69 32.04
C SER A 461 -33.84 -28.13 31.41
N ILE A 462 -32.84 -27.23 31.35
CA ILE A 462 -31.51 -27.49 30.76
C ILE A 462 -30.38 -27.22 31.76
N SER A 463 -30.46 -27.82 32.95
CA SER A 463 -29.23 -28.17 33.66
C SER A 463 -29.41 -29.43 34.52
N ASN A 464 -28.82 -30.52 34.02
CA ASN A 464 -28.53 -31.80 34.68
C ASN A 464 -29.70 -32.76 34.93
N VAL A 465 -29.92 -33.73 34.02
CA VAL A 465 -29.64 -35.16 34.27
C VAL A 465 -29.37 -35.87 32.94
N SER A 466 -28.09 -36.08 32.62
CA SER A 466 -27.65 -37.15 31.73
C SER A 466 -27.40 -38.40 32.58
N VAL A 467 -28.40 -39.25 32.77
CA VAL A 467 -28.19 -40.67 33.12
C VAL A 467 -29.19 -41.49 32.33
N ALA A 468 -28.69 -42.15 31.30
CA ALA A 468 -29.39 -43.25 30.67
C ALA A 468 -29.52 -44.40 31.68
N MET A 469 -30.74 -44.86 31.96
CA MET A 469 -30.99 -46.25 32.33
C MET A 469 -32.38 -46.69 31.81
N PRO A 470 -32.53 -47.97 31.45
CA PRO A 470 -33.48 -48.42 30.44
C PRO A 470 -34.89 -48.65 31.00
N MET A 471 -35.87 -48.60 30.09
CA MET A 471 -37.27 -48.97 30.33
C MET A 471 -37.37 -50.39 30.91
N ALA A 472 -37.94 -50.50 32.11
CA ALA A 472 -38.64 -51.70 32.53
C ALA A 472 -39.97 -51.30 33.18
N LEU A 473 -41.04 -51.68 32.50
CA LEU A 473 -42.43 -51.54 32.90
C LEU A 473 -42.68 -52.41 34.15
N GLN A 474 -43.03 -51.81 35.29
CA GLN A 474 -43.80 -52.51 36.33
C GLN A 474 -44.83 -51.58 36.98
N VAL A 475 -46.09 -51.96 36.78
CA VAL A 475 -47.27 -51.46 37.47
C VAL A 475 -47.19 -51.87 38.94
N ARG A 476 -47.32 -50.92 39.87
CA ARG A 476 -47.88 -51.15 41.21
C ARG A 476 -48.32 -49.87 41.91
N GLU A 477 -49.62 -49.88 42.21
CA GLU A 477 -50.43 -49.22 43.24
C GLU A 477 -49.94 -47.95 43.95
N ALA A 478 -50.84 -46.96 43.88
CA ALA A 478 -50.88 -45.74 44.66
C ALA A 478 -50.89 -46.00 46.17
N THR A 479 -50.15 -45.17 46.91
CA THR A 479 -50.58 -44.53 48.17
C THR A 479 -49.43 -43.69 48.74
N GLN A 480 -49.32 -42.42 48.34
CA GLN A 480 -48.69 -41.43 49.22
C GLN A 480 -49.15 -40.01 48.88
N LYS A 481 -49.61 -39.32 49.93
CA LYS A 481 -50.06 -37.93 49.98
C LYS A 481 -49.28 -37.00 49.03
N ASN A 482 -50.03 -36.26 48.22
CA ASN A 482 -49.58 -35.11 47.44
C ASN A 482 -48.60 -34.25 48.25
N ALA A 483 -47.31 -34.36 47.93
CA ALA A 483 -46.44 -33.21 48.01
C ALA A 483 -46.88 -32.28 46.87
N ILE A 484 -47.53 -31.18 47.25
CA ILE A 484 -47.74 -30.06 46.34
C ILE A 484 -46.34 -29.70 45.85
N PHE A 485 -46.10 -29.85 44.55
CA PHE A 485 -44.91 -29.34 43.90
C PHE A 485 -44.90 -27.83 44.15
N GLU A 486 -44.13 -27.37 45.13
CA GLU A 486 -43.83 -25.94 45.25
C GLU A 486 -43.10 -25.56 43.97
N ALA A 487 -43.71 -24.67 43.17
CA ALA A 487 -43.05 -24.13 42.00
C ALA A 487 -41.68 -23.58 42.43
N PRO A 488 -40.57 -23.98 41.77
CA PRO A 488 -39.22 -23.63 42.22
C PRO A 488 -38.91 -22.13 42.12
N PHE A 489 -39.84 -21.33 41.60
CA PHE A 489 -39.72 -19.88 41.49
C PHE A 489 -40.67 -19.19 42.48
N ARG A 490 -40.10 -18.61 43.53
CA ARG A 490 -40.73 -17.46 44.20
C ARG A 490 -40.59 -16.24 43.28
N SER A 491 -41.53 -15.31 43.33
CA SER A 491 -41.53 -14.08 42.53
C SER A 491 -40.12 -13.45 42.43
N GLY A 492 -39.75 -13.02 41.22
CA GLY A 492 -38.36 -12.63 40.93
C GLY A 492 -38.26 -11.58 39.83
N TRP A 493 -37.18 -10.80 39.86
CA TRP A 493 -36.86 -9.78 38.87
C TRP A 493 -35.92 -10.36 37.80
N VAL A 494 -36.18 -10.03 36.55
CA VAL A 494 -35.30 -10.30 35.41
C VAL A 494 -34.97 -9.01 34.68
N ASP A 495 -33.85 -9.00 33.99
CA ASP A 495 -33.45 -7.92 33.10
C ASP A 495 -33.83 -8.30 31.66
N VAL A 496 -34.55 -7.42 30.97
CA VAL A 496 -34.96 -7.60 29.57
C VAL A 496 -34.16 -6.64 28.70
N GLN A 497 -33.50 -7.18 27.67
CA GLN A 497 -32.81 -6.41 26.65
C GLN A 497 -33.42 -6.66 25.29
N VAL A 498 -33.38 -5.65 24.41
CA VAL A 498 -33.87 -5.77 23.04
C VAL A 498 -32.70 -5.62 22.08
N THR A 499 -32.67 -6.43 21.03
CA THR A 499 -31.72 -6.28 19.93
C THR A 499 -32.41 -6.21 18.59
N ASN A 500 -31.90 -5.34 17.71
CA ASN A 500 -32.41 -5.18 16.36
C ASN A 500 -31.70 -6.13 15.35
N ASN A 501 -30.56 -6.73 15.73
CA ASN A 501 -29.73 -7.54 14.80
C ASN A 501 -28.89 -8.65 15.45
N LEU A 502 -29.20 -9.04 16.70
CA LEU A 502 -28.46 -10.02 17.50
C LEU A 502 -27.00 -9.66 17.84
N GLN A 503 -26.55 -8.45 17.52
CA GLN A 503 -25.24 -7.93 17.92
C GLN A 503 -25.38 -6.72 18.85
N ASP A 504 -26.47 -5.96 18.74
CA ASP A 504 -26.68 -4.72 19.49
C ASP A 504 -27.82 -4.81 20.50
N TYR A 505 -27.51 -4.72 21.78
CA TYR A 505 -28.50 -4.76 22.85
C TYR A 505 -28.83 -3.36 23.38
N SER A 506 -30.03 -3.21 23.95
CA SER A 506 -30.46 -1.96 24.58
C SER A 506 -29.47 -1.52 25.67
N ILE A 507 -29.16 -0.22 25.70
CA ILE A 507 -28.10 0.33 26.58
C ILE A 507 -28.39 0.05 28.06
N GLN A 508 -29.67 0.09 28.44
CA GLN A 508 -30.13 -0.24 29.78
C GLN A 508 -31.09 -1.43 29.69
N PRO A 509 -30.90 -2.47 30.51
CA PRO A 509 -31.89 -3.52 30.65
C PRO A 509 -33.12 -2.98 31.38
N LEU A 510 -34.29 -3.37 30.90
CA LEU A 510 -35.56 -3.12 31.58
C LEU A 510 -35.76 -4.17 32.68
N ARG A 511 -36.04 -3.73 33.91
CA ARG A 511 -36.44 -4.65 34.98
C ARG A 511 -37.88 -5.10 34.82
N PHE A 512 -38.08 -6.40 34.66
CA PHE A 512 -39.39 -7.04 34.53
C PHE A 512 -39.61 -8.04 35.67
N GLN A 513 -40.82 -8.08 36.23
CA GLN A 513 -41.13 -8.92 37.39
C GLN A 513 -42.01 -10.12 37.01
N TYR A 514 -41.56 -11.34 37.33
CA TYR A 514 -42.45 -12.50 37.30
C TYR A 514 -43.11 -12.70 38.65
N VAL A 515 -44.44 -12.85 38.64
CA VAL A 515 -45.28 -13.00 39.83
C VAL A 515 -46.09 -14.29 39.78
N VAL A 516 -46.42 -14.82 40.95
CA VAL A 516 -47.28 -16.01 41.08
C VAL A 516 -48.73 -15.60 40.77
N SER A 517 -49.48 -16.45 40.08
CA SER A 517 -50.90 -16.21 39.83
C SER A 517 -51.70 -16.04 41.13
N PRO A 518 -52.60 -15.03 41.21
CA PRO A 518 -53.42 -14.80 42.39
C PRO A 518 -54.38 -15.96 42.62
N THR A 519 -54.44 -16.47 43.85
CA THR A 519 -55.37 -17.55 44.23
C THR A 519 -56.51 -16.99 45.07
N VAL A 520 -57.75 -17.09 44.58
CA VAL A 520 -58.95 -16.79 45.37
C VAL A 520 -59.28 -17.99 46.26
N LEU A 521 -59.32 -17.77 47.58
CA LEU A 521 -59.62 -18.78 48.59
C LEU A 521 -61.09 -18.69 49.06
N GLY A 522 -61.71 -17.52 48.96
CA GLY A 522 -63.10 -17.29 49.32
C GLY A 522 -63.53 -15.84 49.07
N PHE A 523 -64.80 -15.52 49.24
CA PHE A 523 -65.30 -14.16 49.15
C PHE A 523 -66.54 -13.98 50.03
N GLU A 524 -66.75 -12.76 50.53
CA GLU A 524 -67.91 -12.38 51.33
C GLU A 524 -68.47 -11.03 50.85
N PRO A 525 -69.82 -10.87 50.78
CA PRO A 525 -70.84 -11.90 51.03
C PRO A 525 -70.96 -12.92 49.87
N SER A 526 -71.32 -14.17 50.19
CA SER A 526 -71.49 -15.25 49.21
C SER A 526 -72.81 -15.19 48.43
N THR A 527 -73.73 -14.31 48.82
CA THR A 527 -75.04 -14.07 48.17
C THR A 527 -75.34 -12.56 48.11
N MET A 528 -75.97 -12.09 47.03
CA MET A 528 -76.30 -10.67 46.81
C MET A 528 -77.67 -10.48 46.14
N TYR A 529 -78.32 -9.35 46.39
CA TYR A 529 -79.56 -8.92 45.72
C TYR A 529 -79.23 -8.09 44.46
N ALA A 530 -79.97 -8.28 43.38
CA ALA A 530 -79.63 -7.79 42.03
C ALA A 530 -79.75 -6.26 41.78
N GLN A 531 -79.81 -5.42 42.81
CA GLN A 531 -80.15 -3.99 42.64
C GLN A 531 -79.17 -2.97 43.21
N ASP A 532 -78.27 -3.34 44.13
CA ASP A 532 -77.29 -2.39 44.72
C ASP A 532 -75.84 -2.86 44.52
N PRO A 533 -74.90 -1.96 44.15
CA PRO A 533 -73.48 -2.28 44.15
C PRO A 533 -73.03 -2.57 45.58
N THR A 534 -72.70 -3.84 45.83
CA THR A 534 -72.28 -4.33 47.15
C THR A 534 -70.77 -4.54 47.14
N GLU A 535 -70.11 -4.12 48.22
CA GLU A 535 -68.67 -4.35 48.40
C GLU A 535 -68.40 -5.85 48.55
N LEU A 536 -67.62 -6.41 47.62
CA LEU A 536 -67.19 -7.81 47.65
C LEU A 536 -65.79 -7.88 48.27
N VAL A 537 -65.67 -8.51 49.43
CA VAL A 537 -64.39 -8.78 50.07
C VAL A 537 -63.89 -10.13 49.58
N ILE A 538 -62.80 -10.12 48.82
CA ILE A 538 -62.19 -11.35 48.29
C ILE A 538 -61.04 -11.75 49.20
N HIS A 539 -61.11 -12.97 49.74
CA HIS A 539 -60.03 -13.60 50.49
C HIS A 539 -59.20 -14.46 49.55
N GLY A 540 -57.89 -14.31 49.62
CA GLY A 540 -56.98 -15.04 48.74
C GLY A 540 -55.53 -14.85 49.16
N ARG A 541 -54.63 -15.38 48.32
CA ARG A 541 -53.18 -15.22 48.44
C ARG A 541 -52.61 -14.78 47.09
N ASP A 542 -51.41 -14.20 47.12
CA ASP A 542 -50.67 -13.76 45.93
C ASP A 542 -51.37 -12.64 45.13
N PHE A 543 -52.27 -11.89 45.76
CA PHE A 543 -52.83 -10.66 45.18
C PHE A 543 -51.75 -9.59 45.05
N GLN A 544 -51.60 -9.06 43.84
CA GLN A 544 -50.66 -7.97 43.58
C GLN A 544 -51.24 -6.65 44.08
N ASN A 545 -50.42 -5.82 44.73
CA ASN A 545 -50.84 -4.48 45.13
C ASN A 545 -50.84 -3.54 43.90
N SER A 546 -51.89 -3.64 43.07
CA SER A 546 -52.03 -2.87 41.82
C SER A 546 -53.41 -2.24 41.71
N SER A 547 -53.46 -0.99 41.21
CA SER A 547 -54.69 -0.28 40.85
C SER A 547 -55.40 -0.85 39.62
N ASP A 548 -54.71 -1.71 38.87
CA ASP A 548 -55.23 -2.33 37.64
C ASP A 548 -55.97 -3.63 37.89
N MET A 549 -56.01 -4.12 39.14
CA MET A 549 -56.84 -5.27 39.48
C MET A 549 -58.32 -4.97 39.20
N ARG A 550 -58.99 -5.93 38.59
CA ARG A 550 -60.43 -5.89 38.26
C ARG A 550 -61.06 -7.19 38.74
N CYS A 551 -62.24 -7.09 39.35
CA CYS A 551 -63.07 -8.25 39.64
C CYS A 551 -63.96 -8.54 38.42
N ILE A 552 -63.92 -9.77 37.92
CA ILE A 552 -64.72 -10.20 36.76
C ILE A 552 -65.77 -11.21 37.26
N ILE A 553 -67.06 -10.90 37.04
CA ILE A 553 -68.18 -11.76 37.45
C ILE A 553 -69.00 -12.11 36.21
N ALA A 554 -69.09 -13.40 35.88
CA ALA A 554 -69.96 -13.94 34.82
C ALA A 554 -69.87 -13.20 33.46
N ASN A 555 -68.66 -12.83 33.03
CA ASN A 555 -68.36 -12.10 31.78
C ASN A 555 -68.85 -10.64 31.70
N LEU A 556 -69.37 -10.05 32.78
CA LEU A 556 -69.62 -8.62 32.85
C LEU A 556 -68.36 -7.91 33.37
N VAL A 557 -67.67 -7.19 32.50
CA VAL A 557 -66.51 -6.35 32.85
C VAL A 557 -67.04 -4.97 33.26
N GLU A 558 -67.57 -4.85 34.47
CA GLU A 558 -67.74 -3.52 35.07
C GLU A 558 -66.49 -3.13 35.86
N THR A 559 -66.16 -1.84 35.81
CA THR A 559 -65.00 -1.23 36.47
C THR A 559 -65.15 -1.28 37.99
N SER A 560 -64.85 -2.42 38.58
CA SER A 560 -64.61 -2.53 40.01
C SER A 560 -63.21 -1.99 40.30
N VAL A 561 -63.14 -0.91 41.08
CA VAL A 561 -61.88 -0.38 41.63
C VAL A 561 -61.61 -1.15 42.92
N VAL A 562 -60.47 -1.84 43.00
CA VAL A 562 -60.04 -2.47 44.25
C VAL A 562 -59.66 -1.37 45.25
N ILE A 563 -60.33 -1.32 46.40
CA ILE A 563 -60.21 -0.23 47.39
C ILE A 563 -59.02 -0.43 48.36
N GLY A 564 -58.29 -1.53 48.23
CA GLY A 564 -57.02 -1.74 48.93
C GLY A 564 -56.71 -3.21 49.12
N VAL A 565 -55.42 -3.55 49.09
CA VAL A 565 -54.91 -4.87 49.48
C VAL A 565 -54.43 -4.77 50.93
N ILE A 566 -55.04 -5.53 51.82
CA ILE A 566 -54.55 -5.67 53.20
C ILE A 566 -53.67 -6.92 53.24
N ASP A 567 -52.36 -6.71 53.27
CA ASP A 567 -51.39 -7.81 53.38
C ASP A 567 -51.22 -8.22 54.86
N PHE A 568 -51.42 -9.50 55.16
CA PHE A 568 -51.27 -10.09 56.50
C PHE A 568 -49.89 -10.76 56.69
N SER A 569 -48.85 -10.27 56.02
CA SER A 569 -47.48 -10.77 56.15
C SER A 569 -46.78 -10.25 57.44
N LEU A 570 -47.25 -10.70 58.61
CA LEU A 570 -46.54 -10.51 59.89
C LEU A 570 -45.29 -11.40 59.93
N SER A 571 -44.13 -10.85 59.58
CA SER A 571 -42.84 -11.40 60.01
C SER A 571 -42.55 -10.96 61.45
N MET A 572 -42.53 -11.91 62.38
CA MET A 572 -42.18 -11.66 63.78
C MET A 572 -40.70 -11.31 63.91
N VAL A 573 -40.35 -10.03 64.09
CA VAL A 573 -39.34 -9.56 65.06
C VAL A 573 -39.62 -8.08 65.38
N GLY A 574 -39.96 -7.76 66.63
CA GLY A 574 -39.94 -6.37 67.11
C GLY A 574 -41.05 -6.03 68.11
N SER A 575 -40.70 -5.94 69.40
CA SER A 575 -41.59 -5.48 70.45
C SER A 575 -42.00 -4.01 70.23
N PHE A 576 -43.30 -3.72 70.29
CA PHE A 576 -43.78 -2.40 70.68
C PHE A 576 -44.81 -2.52 71.80
N ALA A 577 -44.49 -1.80 72.88
CA ALA A 577 -45.28 -1.66 74.08
C ALA A 577 -46.38 -0.61 73.91
N ASN A 578 -47.41 -0.75 74.74
CA ASN A 578 -48.51 0.19 75.00
C ASN A 578 -49.60 0.32 73.94
N GLU A 579 -50.54 -0.63 73.94
CA GLU A 579 -51.97 -0.34 73.86
C GLU A 579 -52.76 -1.44 74.59
N ARG A 580 -53.76 -1.07 75.39
CA ARG A 580 -54.45 -1.96 76.35
C ARG A 580 -55.27 -3.04 75.63
N LEU A 581 -54.74 -4.26 75.62
CA LEU A 581 -55.46 -5.47 75.25
C LEU A 581 -56.52 -5.82 76.30
N LYS A 582 -57.78 -5.94 75.89
CA LYS A 582 -58.85 -6.57 76.68
C LYS A 582 -59.12 -7.95 76.08
N VAL A 583 -58.93 -8.98 76.90
CA VAL A 583 -59.23 -10.37 76.58
C VAL A 583 -60.76 -10.53 76.53
N LEU A 584 -61.28 -11.06 75.42
CA LEU A 584 -62.60 -11.67 75.34
C LEU A 584 -62.35 -13.14 75.01
N ASP A 585 -63.02 -14.03 75.74
CA ASP A 585 -62.96 -15.48 75.51
C ASP A 585 -63.33 -15.76 74.05
N ASP A 586 -62.58 -16.67 73.41
CA ASP A 586 -62.67 -17.14 72.01
C ASP A 586 -61.60 -16.63 71.01
N GLY A 587 -60.48 -16.07 71.48
CA GLY A 587 -59.20 -16.16 70.75
C GLY A 587 -59.08 -15.45 69.39
N VAL A 588 -59.98 -14.52 69.07
CA VAL A 588 -59.92 -13.68 67.85
C VAL A 588 -59.43 -12.28 68.19
N TRP A 589 -58.35 -11.84 67.53
CA TRP A 589 -57.78 -10.50 67.70
C TRP A 589 -58.48 -9.50 66.78
N SER A 590 -59.02 -8.42 67.36
CA SER A 590 -59.67 -7.32 66.65
C SER A 590 -58.87 -6.03 66.85
N LEU A 591 -58.18 -5.59 65.80
CA LEU A 591 -57.60 -4.26 65.69
C LEU A 591 -58.48 -3.45 64.73
N ARG A 592 -59.16 -2.42 65.24
CA ARG A 592 -59.80 -1.39 64.40
C ARG A 592 -58.85 -0.20 64.28
N PRO A 593 -58.17 0.02 63.14
CA PRO A 593 -57.57 1.30 62.88
C PRO A 593 -58.69 2.29 62.54
N ARG A 594 -58.75 3.42 63.26
CA ARG A 594 -59.46 4.61 62.79
C ARG A 594 -58.59 5.26 61.70
N LEU A 595 -58.98 5.13 60.44
CA LEU A 595 -58.53 6.04 59.39
C LEU A 595 -59.75 6.64 58.69
N THR A 596 -59.79 7.97 58.76
CA THR A 596 -60.80 8.86 58.19
C THR A 596 -60.41 9.26 56.78
N SER A 597 -61.18 8.82 55.78
CA SER A 597 -61.34 9.56 54.51
C SER A 597 -62.50 8.95 53.69
N ARG A 598 -63.54 9.76 53.45
CA ARG A 598 -64.69 9.43 52.58
C ARG A 598 -64.32 9.70 51.12
N CYS A 599 -64.73 8.83 50.20
CA CYS A 599 -64.93 9.18 48.79
C CYS A 599 -66.38 8.91 48.37
N LYS A 600 -66.92 9.83 47.58
CA LYS A 600 -68.33 10.03 47.23
C LYS A 600 -68.50 9.61 45.76
N MET A 601 -69.50 8.80 45.45
CA MET A 601 -69.87 8.51 44.05
C MET A 601 -70.53 9.75 43.44
N VAL A 602 -70.02 10.23 42.29
CA VAL A 602 -70.68 11.22 41.44
C VAL A 602 -71.35 10.47 40.30
N SER A 603 -72.68 10.58 40.22
CA SER A 603 -73.49 10.13 39.09
C SER A 603 -73.21 11.05 37.89
N MET A 604 -72.84 10.48 36.73
CA MET A 604 -72.98 11.16 35.45
C MET A 604 -74.26 10.64 34.79
N GLY A 605 -75.24 11.53 34.63
CA GLY A 605 -76.42 11.32 33.81
C GLY A 605 -76.22 11.90 32.41
N GLN A 606 -76.70 11.11 31.44
CA GLN A 606 -76.85 11.32 29.99
C GLN A 606 -75.60 11.56 29.15
#